data_AF-A0A2N3ES66-F1
#
_entry.id   AF-A0A2N3ES66-F1
#
_cell.length_a   1.000
_cell.length_b   1.000
_cell.length_c   1.000
_cell.angle_alpha   90.00
_cell.angle_beta   90.00
_cell.angle_gamma   90.00
#
_symmetry.space_group_name_H-M   'P 1'
#
loop_
_entity.id
_entity.type
_entity.pdbx_description
1 polymer ?
#
loop_
_entity_poly.entity_id
_entity_poly.type
_entity_poly.pdbx_seq_one_letter_code
_entity_poly.pdbx_strand_id
1 'polypeptide(L)'
;MFGVMARRGDLNSRMRDMIAKGEKLAVIAAKLGVSRSTVYRHRARMRSPARSSSTVATVGVRLSEAEIAALDRLVAANGGWSRSRFLRNLVRHAAGFYAPNPEEDEFLAGAEKHLSRLGGNFNQIAFTLSAAEKRGELPAKVRAHVAELHKAADEVEEIRAVLAQMLHVSQVRASLLQAALKPGQGGEHDGA
;
A
#
# COMPACT_ATOMS: atom_id res chain seq x y z
N MET A 1 -16.45 4.32 44.54
CA MET A 1 -15.19 4.64 43.83
C MET A 1 -15.26 4.01 42.45
N PHE A 2 -15.61 4.79 41.41
CA PHE A 2 -15.81 4.29 40.05
C PHE A 2 -14.49 4.28 39.28
N GLY A 3 -13.89 3.11 39.10
CA GLY A 3 -12.72 2.90 38.24
C GLY A 3 -13.12 2.12 36.99
N VAL A 4 -13.71 2.79 36.00
CA VAL A 4 -14.03 2.19 34.70
C VAL A 4 -12.72 1.93 33.97
N MET A 5 -12.33 0.67 33.93
CA MET A 5 -11.34 0.10 33.04
C MET A 5 -11.80 0.37 31.60
N ALA A 6 -11.41 1.51 31.02
CA ALA A 6 -11.68 1.81 29.62
C ALA A 6 -11.11 0.66 28.78
N ARG A 7 -12.00 -0.14 28.17
CA ARG A 7 -11.62 -1.27 27.32
C ARG A 7 -10.60 -0.77 26.31
N ARG A 8 -9.51 -1.52 26.10
CA ARG A 8 -8.39 -1.16 25.21
C ARG A 8 -8.83 -0.64 23.82
N GLY A 9 -10.01 -1.03 23.35
CA GLY A 9 -10.65 -0.48 22.15
C GLY A 9 -11.05 1.00 22.23
N ASP A 10 -11.61 1.47 23.35
CA ASP A 10 -12.01 2.86 23.58
C ASP A 10 -10.80 3.81 23.61
N LEU A 11 -9.73 3.38 24.27
CA LEU A 11 -8.45 4.12 24.31
C LEU A 11 -7.88 4.34 22.90
N ASN A 12 -7.90 3.29 22.08
CA ASN A 12 -7.39 3.37 20.71
C ASN A 12 -8.27 4.27 19.82
N SER A 13 -9.60 4.21 19.95
CA SER A 13 -10.51 5.10 19.21
C SER A 13 -10.29 6.56 19.58
N ARG A 14 -10.23 6.88 20.89
CA ARG A 14 -9.94 8.24 21.38
C ARG A 14 -8.58 8.74 20.90
N MET A 15 -7.56 7.86 20.89
CA MET A 15 -6.24 8.20 20.37
C MET A 15 -6.28 8.53 18.87
N ARG A 16 -7.02 7.76 18.06
CA ARG A 16 -7.20 8.04 16.63
C ARG A 16 -7.91 9.38 16.40
N ASP A 17 -8.98 9.66 17.15
CA ASP A 17 -9.74 10.90 17.01
C ASP A 17 -8.90 12.14 17.33
N MET A 18 -8.10 12.09 18.39
CA MET A 18 -7.19 13.18 18.76
C MET A 18 -6.04 13.37 17.76
N ILE A 19 -5.51 12.27 17.20
CA ILE A 19 -4.52 12.32 16.12
C ILE A 19 -5.12 12.93 14.85
N ALA A 20 -6.35 12.55 14.49
CA ALA A 20 -7.06 13.08 13.32
C ALA A 20 -7.36 14.58 13.46
N LYS A 21 -7.63 15.06 14.68
CA LYS A 21 -7.80 16.49 15.01
C LYS A 21 -6.49 17.29 15.02
N GLY A 22 -5.34 16.63 14.78
CA GLY A 22 -4.03 17.30 14.71
C GLY A 22 -3.46 17.70 16.07
N GLU A 23 -3.92 17.12 17.17
CA GLU A 23 -3.38 17.42 18.49
C GLU A 23 -1.89 17.01 18.59
N LYS A 24 -1.09 17.80 19.34
CA LYS A 24 0.32 17.50 19.56
C LYS A 24 0.47 16.17 20.31
N LEU A 25 1.37 15.30 19.84
CA LEU A 25 1.60 13.95 20.41
C LEU A 25 1.83 13.93 21.92
N ALA A 26 2.52 14.95 22.45
CA ALA A 26 2.78 15.09 23.88
C ALA A 26 1.50 15.37 24.69
N VAL A 27 0.54 16.10 24.11
CA VAL A 27 -0.75 16.41 24.72
C VAL A 27 -1.65 15.18 24.72
N ILE A 28 -1.65 14.42 23.62
CA ILE A 28 -2.38 13.15 23.52
C ILE A 28 -1.84 12.13 24.55
N ALA A 29 -0.52 12.03 24.65
CA ALA A 29 0.14 11.15 25.61
C ALA A 29 -0.25 11.46 27.06
N ALA A 30 -0.23 12.75 27.44
CA ALA A 30 -0.62 13.20 28.76
C ALA A 30 -2.11 12.96 29.04
N LYS A 31 -3.00 13.31 28.10
CA LYS A 31 -4.46 13.17 28.26
C LYS A 31 -4.92 11.70 28.35
N LEU A 32 -4.20 10.79 27.70
CA LEU A 32 -4.56 9.37 27.64
C LEU A 32 -3.72 8.49 28.57
N GLY A 33 -2.77 9.06 29.33
CA GLY A 33 -1.90 8.31 30.24
C GLY A 33 -0.99 7.30 29.53
N VAL A 34 -0.60 7.56 28.27
CA VAL A 34 0.22 6.68 27.45
C VAL A 34 1.57 7.31 27.13
N SER A 35 2.59 6.50 26.83
CA SER A 35 3.88 7.02 26.39
C SER A 35 3.80 7.71 25.03
N ARG A 36 4.64 8.72 24.80
CA ARG A 36 4.75 9.41 23.50
C ARG A 36 5.04 8.43 22.36
N SER A 37 5.85 7.40 22.61
CA SER A 37 6.17 6.33 21.65
C SER A 37 4.93 5.51 21.24
N THR A 38 3.94 5.37 22.12
CA THR A 38 2.67 4.69 21.82
C THR A 38 1.83 5.53 20.87
N VAL A 39 1.69 6.83 21.14
CA VAL A 39 0.97 7.75 20.24
C VAL A 39 1.68 7.86 18.88
N TYR A 40 3.02 7.91 18.88
CA TYR A 40 3.82 7.91 17.65
C TYR A 40 3.58 6.66 16.80
N ARG A 41 3.65 5.46 17.39
CA ARG A 41 3.36 4.20 16.69
C ARG A 41 1.93 4.16 16.16
N HIS A 42 0.97 4.70 16.91
CA HIS A 42 -0.41 4.75 16.47
C HIS A 42 -0.60 5.71 15.29
N ARG A 43 0.05 6.89 15.31
CA ARG A 43 0.10 7.84 14.19
C ARG A 43 0.81 7.26 12.97
N ALA A 44 1.91 6.53 13.17
CA ALA A 44 2.65 5.87 12.10
C ALA A 44 1.82 4.77 11.43
N ARG A 45 1.05 4.00 12.20
CA ARG A 45 0.09 3.01 11.66
C ARG A 45 -1.12 3.65 10.96
N MET A 46 -1.56 4.83 11.39
CA MET A 46 -2.61 5.60 10.69
C MET A 46 -2.10 6.25 9.40
N ARG A 47 -0.79 6.51 9.31
CA ARG A 47 -0.11 6.84 8.06
C ARG A 47 0.16 5.55 7.29
N SER A 48 -0.86 5.00 6.65
CA SER A 48 -0.63 4.06 5.53
C SER A 48 0.45 4.66 4.60
N PRO A 49 1.35 3.86 3.99
CA PRO A 49 2.34 4.36 3.04
C PRO A 49 1.75 5.15 1.85
N ALA A 50 0.44 5.08 1.61
CA ALA A 50 -0.24 5.85 0.59
C ALA A 50 -0.87 7.13 1.16
N ARG A 51 -0.11 8.23 1.08
CA ARG A 51 -0.52 9.60 0.76
C ARG A 51 0.57 10.54 1.29
N SER A 52 1.70 10.55 0.59
CA SER A 52 2.48 11.79 0.53
C SER A 52 1.53 12.89 0.08
N SER A 53 1.55 13.99 0.82
CA SER A 53 0.86 15.23 0.49
C SER A 53 1.08 15.59 -0.98
N SER A 54 -0.03 15.70 -1.69
CA SER A 54 -0.18 15.95 -3.11
C SER A 54 0.48 17.26 -3.59
N THR A 55 1.61 17.16 -4.27
CA THR A 55 1.97 18.12 -5.32
C THR A 55 1.46 17.56 -6.64
N VAL A 56 0.24 17.93 -7.03
CA VAL A 56 -0.30 17.64 -8.36
C VAL A 56 -0.09 18.89 -9.20
N ALA A 57 0.60 18.76 -10.34
CA ALA A 57 0.75 19.82 -11.33
C ALA A 57 -0.22 19.60 -12.49
N THR A 58 -0.73 20.70 -13.06
CA THR A 58 -1.54 20.66 -14.28
C THR A 58 -0.63 20.60 -15.50
N VAL A 59 -0.90 19.65 -16.40
CA VAL A 59 -0.25 19.56 -17.72
C VAL A 59 -1.30 19.82 -18.78
N GLY A 60 -1.04 20.77 -19.68
CA GLY A 60 -1.91 21.10 -20.82
C GLY A 60 -1.26 20.65 -22.13
N VAL A 61 -2.06 20.08 -23.03
CA VAL A 61 -1.65 19.65 -24.37
C VAL A 61 -2.69 20.16 -25.38
N ARG A 62 -2.23 20.62 -26.54
CA ARG A 62 -3.10 20.96 -27.67
C ARG A 62 -3.26 19.71 -28.54
N LEU A 63 -4.50 19.40 -28.88
CA LEU A 63 -4.87 18.30 -29.76
C LEU A 63 -5.78 18.85 -30.86
N SER A 64 -5.64 18.33 -32.07
CA SER A 64 -6.57 18.53 -33.15
C SER A 64 -7.94 17.93 -32.82
N GLU A 65 -8.99 18.34 -33.54
CA GLU A 65 -10.33 17.78 -33.38
C GLU A 65 -10.36 16.27 -33.61
N ALA A 66 -9.57 15.78 -34.58
CA ALA A 66 -9.46 14.35 -34.88
C ALA A 66 -8.84 13.56 -33.71
N GLU A 67 -7.81 14.11 -33.07
CA GLU A 67 -7.18 13.52 -31.88
C GLU A 67 -8.11 13.54 -30.67
N ILE A 68 -8.88 14.62 -30.48
CA ILE A 68 -9.90 14.71 -29.42
C ILE A 68 -10.96 13.62 -29.64
N ALA A 69 -11.46 13.45 -30.86
CA ALA A 69 -12.43 12.41 -31.18
C ALA A 69 -11.86 11.00 -30.97
N ALA A 70 -10.57 10.78 -31.27
CA ALA A 70 -9.90 9.52 -30.97
C ALA A 70 -9.78 9.26 -29.47
N LEU A 71 -9.41 10.28 -28.69
CA LEU A 71 -9.37 10.20 -27.23
C LEU A 71 -10.75 9.86 -26.65
N ASP A 72 -11.82 10.48 -27.14
CA ASP A 72 -13.18 10.22 -26.67
C ASP A 72 -13.62 8.78 -26.93
N ARG A 73 -13.27 8.22 -28.09
CA ARG A 73 -13.53 6.80 -28.39
C ARG A 73 -12.81 5.87 -27.40
N LEU A 74 -11.54 6.16 -27.11
CA LEU A 74 -10.77 5.38 -26.13
C LEU A 74 -11.37 5.48 -24.72
N VAL A 75 -11.81 6.67 -24.31
CA VAL A 75 -12.44 6.91 -23.02
C VAL A 75 -13.78 6.17 -22.91
N ALA A 76 -14.62 6.23 -23.95
CA ALA A 76 -15.90 5.55 -24.01
C ALA A 76 -15.74 4.02 -23.90
N ALA A 77 -14.74 3.46 -24.57
CA ALA A 77 -14.43 2.03 -24.50
C ALA A 77 -13.99 1.55 -23.10
N ASN A 78 -13.53 2.46 -22.23
CA ASN A 78 -13.01 2.15 -20.90
C ASN A 78 -14.04 2.41 -19.76
N GLY A 79 -15.33 2.27 -20.05
CA GLY A 79 -16.37 2.19 -19.01
C GLY A 79 -16.70 3.54 -18.33
N GLY A 80 -16.81 4.62 -19.11
CA GLY A 80 -17.31 5.91 -18.61
C GLY A 80 -16.30 6.70 -17.78
N TRP A 81 -15.01 6.49 -18.00
CA TRP A 81 -13.98 7.32 -17.39
C TRP A 81 -14.09 8.78 -17.85
N SER A 82 -13.57 9.71 -17.06
CA SER A 82 -13.28 11.06 -17.57
C SER A 82 -11.98 11.06 -18.36
N ARG A 83 -11.84 11.98 -19.33
CA ARG A 83 -10.58 12.18 -20.09
C ARG A 83 -9.36 12.30 -19.17
N SER A 84 -9.49 13.06 -18.07
CA SER A 84 -8.40 13.24 -17.10
C SER A 84 -8.05 11.94 -16.35
N ARG A 85 -9.05 11.11 -16.02
CA ARG A 85 -8.80 9.79 -15.41
C ARG A 85 -8.07 8.88 -16.37
N PHE A 86 -8.51 8.84 -17.63
CA PHE A 86 -7.88 8.05 -18.69
C PHE A 86 -6.44 8.50 -18.94
N LEU A 87 -6.20 9.78 -19.19
CA LEU A 87 -4.86 10.32 -19.44
C LEU A 87 -3.91 10.09 -18.25
N ARG A 88 -4.39 10.25 -17.00
CA ARG A 88 -3.60 9.94 -15.81
C ARG A 88 -3.23 8.45 -15.75
N ASN A 89 -4.16 7.58 -16.08
CA ASN A 89 -3.93 6.14 -16.09
C ASN A 89 -2.95 5.74 -17.20
N LEU A 90 -3.08 6.34 -18.39
CA LEU A 90 -2.14 6.17 -19.51
C LEU A 90 -0.72 6.60 -19.14
N VAL A 91 -0.55 7.79 -18.55
CA VAL A 91 0.75 8.30 -18.09
C VAL A 91 1.37 7.35 -17.05
N ARG A 92 0.57 6.83 -16.12
CA ARG A 92 1.04 5.87 -15.12
C ARG A 92 1.56 4.59 -15.77
N HIS A 93 0.81 4.01 -16.70
CA HIS A 93 1.23 2.82 -17.42
C HIS A 93 2.49 3.07 -18.25
N ALA A 94 2.55 4.17 -19.01
CA ALA A 94 3.70 4.51 -19.84
C ALA A 94 4.97 4.78 -19.01
N ALA A 95 4.83 5.35 -17.82
CA ALA A 95 5.95 5.60 -16.90
C ALA A 95 6.28 4.40 -15.99
N GLY A 96 5.61 3.26 -16.14
CA GLY A 96 5.87 2.06 -15.35
C GLY A 96 5.39 2.14 -13.90
N PHE A 97 4.50 3.08 -13.58
CA PHE A 97 3.80 3.04 -12.31
C PHE A 97 2.91 1.81 -12.26
N TYR A 98 3.06 1.04 -11.19
CA TYR A 98 2.20 -0.10 -10.93
C TYR A 98 0.74 0.39 -10.79
N ALA A 99 -0.11 -0.12 -11.67
CA ALA A 99 -1.54 0.16 -11.74
C ALA A 99 -2.27 -1.19 -11.75
N PRO A 100 -2.60 -1.74 -10.57
CA PRO A 100 -3.25 -3.04 -10.47
C PRO A 100 -4.60 -3.03 -11.22
N ASN A 101 -4.91 -4.15 -11.86
CA ASN A 101 -6.26 -4.41 -12.35
C ASN A 101 -7.16 -4.87 -11.18
N PRO A 102 -8.49 -5.01 -11.36
CA PRO A 102 -9.40 -5.39 -10.27
C PRO A 102 -9.05 -6.71 -9.58
N GLU A 103 -8.58 -7.73 -10.32
CA GLU A 103 -8.17 -9.03 -9.76
C GLU A 103 -6.86 -8.90 -8.95
N GLU A 104 -5.92 -8.12 -9.47
CA GLU A 104 -4.66 -7.80 -8.79
C GLU A 104 -4.92 -7.01 -7.49
N ASP A 105 -5.85 -6.05 -7.50
CA ASP A 105 -6.26 -5.30 -6.31
C ASP A 105 -6.88 -6.21 -5.23
N GLU A 106 -7.74 -7.16 -5.63
CA GLU A 106 -8.35 -8.12 -4.71
C GLU A 106 -7.30 -9.06 -4.10
N PHE A 107 -6.37 -9.56 -4.92
CA PHE A 107 -5.24 -10.34 -4.44
C PHE A 107 -4.38 -9.56 -3.43
N LEU A 108 -4.05 -8.31 -3.73
CA LEU A 108 -3.25 -7.44 -2.85
C LEU A 108 -3.94 -7.20 -1.51
N ALA A 109 -5.25 -6.93 -1.52
CA ALA A 109 -6.04 -6.78 -0.30
C ALA A 109 -6.07 -8.08 0.53
N GLY A 110 -6.21 -9.22 -0.14
CA GLY A 110 -6.12 -10.55 0.47
C GLY A 110 -4.76 -10.81 1.11
N ALA A 111 -3.68 -10.53 0.38
CA ALA A 111 -2.30 -10.66 0.85
C ALA A 111 -2.02 -9.74 2.05
N GLU A 112 -2.45 -8.47 2.02
CA GLU A 112 -2.30 -7.54 3.15
C GLU A 112 -2.98 -8.09 4.41
N LYS A 113 -4.23 -8.55 4.28
CA LYS A 113 -4.99 -9.15 5.38
C LYS A 113 -4.27 -10.39 5.92
N HIS A 114 -3.77 -11.25 5.03
CA HIS A 114 -3.04 -12.47 5.40
C HIS A 114 -1.74 -12.15 6.16
N LEU A 115 -0.91 -11.26 5.62
CA LEU A 115 0.32 -10.78 6.27
C LEU A 115 0.05 -10.14 7.63
N SER A 116 -1.03 -9.38 7.77
CA SER A 116 -1.44 -8.79 9.05
C SER A 116 -1.74 -9.86 10.11
N ARG A 117 -2.40 -10.97 9.72
CA ARG A 117 -2.63 -12.12 10.62
C ARG A 117 -1.33 -12.81 10.99
N LEU A 118 -0.44 -13.06 10.03
CA LEU A 118 0.88 -13.66 10.30
C LEU A 118 1.69 -12.81 11.28
N GLY A 119 1.76 -11.50 11.06
CA GLY A 119 2.41 -10.57 12.00
C GLY A 119 1.74 -10.56 13.39
N GLY A 120 0.42 -10.75 13.47
CA GLY A 120 -0.29 -10.97 14.73
C GLY A 120 0.15 -12.24 15.45
N ASN A 121 0.22 -13.36 14.74
CA ASN A 121 0.63 -14.67 15.28
C ASN A 121 2.09 -14.64 15.75
N PHE A 122 2.99 -14.05 14.97
CA PHE A 122 4.40 -13.88 15.35
C PHE A 122 4.59 -13.08 16.64
N ASN A 123 3.81 -12.00 16.81
CA ASN A 123 3.85 -11.25 18.07
C ASN A 123 3.39 -12.09 19.26
N GLN A 124 2.42 -13.00 19.07
CA GLN A 124 1.96 -13.90 20.13
C GLN A 124 3.01 -14.97 20.46
N ILE A 125 3.64 -15.55 19.44
CA ILE A 125 4.75 -16.51 19.61
C ILE A 125 5.90 -15.84 20.36
N ALA A 126 6.34 -14.66 19.92
CA ALA A 126 7.41 -13.91 20.57
C ALA A 126 7.07 -13.60 22.04
N PHE A 127 5.85 -13.13 22.31
CA PHE A 127 5.39 -12.87 23.68
C PHE A 127 5.40 -14.14 24.55
N THR A 128 4.92 -15.26 24.01
CA THR A 128 4.85 -16.54 24.72
C THR A 128 6.25 -17.10 25.00
N LEU A 129 7.17 -16.99 24.04
CA LEU A 129 8.57 -17.37 24.20
C LEU A 129 9.27 -16.51 25.25
N SER A 130 9.14 -15.18 25.19
CA SER A 130 9.71 -14.28 26.21
C SER A 130 9.13 -14.55 27.60
N ALA A 131 7.88 -14.96 27.71
CA ALA A 131 7.26 -15.34 28.98
C ALA A 131 7.76 -16.71 29.48
N ALA A 132 7.99 -17.68 28.59
CA ALA A 132 8.50 -19.00 28.92
C ALA A 132 10.00 -18.96 29.32
N GLU A 133 10.79 -18.12 28.66
CA GLU A 133 12.19 -17.85 29.01
C GLU A 133 12.31 -17.30 30.43
N LYS A 134 11.47 -16.31 30.79
CA LYS A 134 11.39 -15.79 32.16
C LYS A 134 11.01 -16.84 33.21
N ARG A 135 10.34 -17.92 32.81
CA ARG A 135 9.94 -19.05 33.67
C ARG A 135 10.90 -20.25 33.63
N GLY A 136 11.87 -20.27 32.71
CA GLY A 136 12.80 -21.40 32.54
C GLY A 136 12.22 -22.64 31.83
N GLU A 137 11.13 -22.51 31.06
CA GLU A 137 10.31 -23.66 30.56
C GLU A 137 10.50 -23.97 29.05
N LEU A 138 11.60 -23.54 28.43
CA LEU A 138 11.76 -23.43 26.98
C LEU A 138 11.72 -24.73 26.11
N PRO A 139 12.20 -25.93 26.51
CA PRO A 139 12.63 -26.93 25.52
C PRO A 139 11.58 -27.51 24.57
N ALA A 140 10.34 -27.76 25.02
CA ALA A 140 9.30 -28.40 24.20
C ALA A 140 8.39 -27.40 23.48
N LYS A 141 8.07 -26.26 24.12
CA LYS A 141 7.25 -25.18 23.55
C LYS A 141 7.96 -24.46 22.40
N VAL A 142 9.29 -24.35 22.45
CA VAL A 142 10.09 -23.71 21.41
C VAL A 142 9.99 -24.46 20.07
N ARG A 143 10.01 -25.80 20.05
CA ARG A 143 9.99 -26.57 18.80
C ARG A 143 8.70 -26.40 17.99
N ALA A 144 7.54 -26.39 18.66
CA ALA A 144 6.25 -26.19 17.99
C ALA A 144 6.13 -24.78 17.38
N HIS A 145 6.61 -23.75 18.11
CA HIS A 145 6.61 -22.37 17.64
C HIS A 145 7.63 -22.11 16.52
N VAL A 146 8.76 -22.81 16.51
CA VAL A 146 9.74 -22.75 15.40
C VAL A 146 9.14 -23.30 14.09
N ALA A 147 8.36 -24.38 14.16
CA ALA A 147 7.67 -24.91 12.98
C ALA A 147 6.62 -23.92 12.42
N GLU A 148 5.84 -23.26 13.29
CA GLU A 148 4.91 -22.20 12.88
C GLU A 148 5.62 -20.99 12.28
N LEU A 149 6.79 -20.61 12.81
CA LEU A 149 7.63 -19.54 12.25
C LEU A 149 8.11 -19.86 10.84
N HIS A 150 8.58 -21.08 10.60
CA HIS A 150 9.03 -21.51 9.26
C HIS A 150 7.88 -21.50 8.26
N LYS A 151 6.72 -22.08 8.60
CA LYS A 151 5.55 -22.09 7.71
C LYS A 151 5.13 -20.68 7.27
N ALA A 152 5.11 -19.75 8.21
CA ALA A 152 4.73 -18.38 7.91
C ALA A 152 5.82 -17.60 7.16
N ALA A 153 7.09 -17.99 7.28
CA ALA A 153 8.16 -17.46 6.42
C ALA A 153 7.99 -17.95 4.97
N ASP A 154 7.62 -19.22 4.77
CA ASP A 154 7.32 -19.78 3.45
C ASP A 154 6.14 -19.05 2.78
N GLU A 155 5.05 -18.81 3.53
CA GLU A 155 3.89 -18.05 3.04
C GLU A 155 4.25 -16.60 2.65
N VAL A 156 5.17 -15.96 3.36
CA VAL A 156 5.66 -14.60 3.03
C VAL A 156 6.48 -14.62 1.74
N GLU A 157 7.34 -15.63 1.55
CA GLU A 157 8.12 -15.77 0.32
C GLU A 157 7.24 -16.07 -0.90
N GLU A 158 6.17 -16.84 -0.74
CA GLU A 158 5.19 -17.07 -1.81
C GLU A 158 4.49 -15.76 -2.24
N ILE A 159 4.02 -14.96 -1.27
CA ILE A 159 3.43 -13.64 -1.54
C ILE A 159 4.43 -12.72 -2.25
N ARG A 160 5.69 -12.73 -1.80
CA ARG A 160 6.77 -11.96 -2.42
C ARG A 160 7.00 -12.35 -3.88
N ALA A 161 6.99 -13.65 -4.19
CA ALA A 161 7.19 -14.15 -5.54
C ALA A 161 6.09 -13.65 -6.49
N VAL A 162 4.82 -13.73 -6.07
CA VAL A 162 3.68 -13.23 -6.86
C VAL A 162 3.79 -11.73 -7.09
N LEU A 163 4.10 -10.95 -6.03
CA LEU A 163 4.30 -9.51 -6.15
C LEU A 163 5.42 -9.14 -7.13
N ALA A 164 6.53 -9.88 -7.11
CA ALA A 164 7.64 -9.66 -8.04
C ALA A 164 7.22 -9.91 -9.48
N GLN A 165 6.41 -10.94 -9.72
CA GLN A 165 5.87 -11.24 -11.04
C GLN A 165 4.89 -10.16 -11.52
N MET A 166 4.00 -9.66 -10.67
CA MET A 166 3.06 -8.58 -11.00
C MET A 166 3.81 -7.28 -11.37
N LEU A 167 4.84 -6.92 -10.59
CA LEU A 167 5.70 -5.77 -10.87
C LEU A 167 6.44 -5.94 -12.20
N HIS A 168 6.95 -7.15 -12.48
CA HIS A 168 7.61 -7.45 -13.74
C HIS A 168 6.67 -7.27 -14.94
N VAL A 169 5.45 -7.81 -14.87
CA VAL A 169 4.42 -7.63 -15.92
C VAL A 169 4.11 -6.15 -16.14
N SER A 170 3.99 -5.36 -15.06
CA SER A 170 3.79 -3.91 -15.15
C SER A 170 4.95 -3.19 -15.84
N GLN A 171 6.20 -3.60 -15.57
CA GLN A 171 7.39 -3.03 -16.22
C GLN A 171 7.45 -3.39 -17.71
N VAL A 172 7.15 -4.63 -18.08
CA VAL A 172 7.10 -5.07 -19.48
C VAL A 172 6.05 -4.28 -20.27
N ARG A 173 4.84 -4.13 -19.72
CA ARG A 173 3.77 -3.31 -20.34
C ARG A 173 4.24 -1.86 -20.55
N ALA A 174 4.95 -1.28 -19.58
CA ALA A 174 5.50 0.06 -19.69
C ALA A 174 6.55 0.18 -20.79
N SER A 175 7.48 -0.78 -20.88
CA SER A 175 8.50 -0.81 -21.93
C SER A 175 7.89 -0.91 -23.34
N LEU A 176 6.83 -1.71 -23.50
CA LEU A 176 6.11 -1.82 -24.77
C LEU A 176 5.44 -0.49 -25.17
N LEU A 177 4.77 0.17 -24.21
CA LEU A 177 4.18 1.50 -24.45
C LEU A 177 5.26 2.54 -24.78
N GLN A 178 6.39 2.54 -24.07
CA GLN A 178 7.50 3.43 -24.38
C GLN A 178 8.10 3.16 -25.77
N ALA A 179 8.19 1.90 -26.19
CA ALA A 179 8.65 1.54 -27.53
C ALA A 179 7.68 2.05 -28.61
N ALA A 180 6.37 1.94 -28.38
CA ALA A 180 5.35 2.48 -29.29
C ALA A 180 5.34 4.01 -29.35
N LEU A 181 5.82 4.69 -28.30
CA LEU A 181 5.97 6.15 -28.26
C LEU A 181 7.28 6.65 -28.88
N LYS A 182 8.26 5.77 -29.16
CA LYS A 182 9.45 6.17 -29.92
C LYS A 182 9.02 6.42 -31.36
N PRO A 183 9.32 7.60 -31.94
CA PRO A 183 9.02 7.84 -33.34
C PRO A 183 9.71 6.76 -34.18
N GLY A 184 8.97 6.19 -35.14
CA GLY A 184 9.60 5.49 -36.25
C GLY A 184 10.62 6.44 -36.86
N GLN A 185 11.83 5.95 -37.13
CA GLN A 185 12.76 6.59 -38.04
C GLN A 185 12.12 6.55 -39.44
N GLY A 186 11.14 7.41 -39.69
CA GLY A 186 10.49 7.65 -40.97
C GLY A 186 10.80 9.08 -41.35
N GLY A 187 11.68 9.25 -42.34
CA GLY A 187 12.23 10.54 -42.71
C GLY A 187 11.30 11.40 -43.56
N GLU A 188 11.61 12.70 -43.51
CA GLU A 188 11.59 13.67 -44.61
C GLU A 188 12.95 14.36 -44.44
N HIS A 189 13.97 14.29 -45.33
CA HIS A 189 13.99 14.49 -46.79
C HIS A 189 13.20 15.71 -47.24
N ASP A 190 13.87 16.85 -47.10
CA ASP A 190 14.09 17.89 -48.12
C ASP A 190 12.91 18.45 -48.93
N GLY A 191 12.79 19.79 -48.90
CA GLY A 191 12.36 20.59 -50.05
C GLY A 191 10.96 21.21 -50.00
N ALA A 192 10.86 22.42 -49.45
CA ALA A 192 10.46 23.64 -50.18
C ALA A 192 10.55 24.88 -49.26
#